data_AF-A0A2H0L7M5-F1
#
_entry.id   AF-A0A2H0L7M5-F1
#
_cell.length_a   1.000
_cell.length_b   1.000
_cell.length_c   1.000
_cell.angle_alpha   90.00
_cell.angle_beta   90.00
_cell.angle_gamma   90.00
#
_symmetry.space_group_name_H-M   'P 1'
#
loop_
_entity.id
_entity.type
_entity.pdbx_description
1 polymer ?
#
loop_
_entity_poly.entity_id
_entity_poly.type
_entity_poly.pdbx_seq_one_letter_code
_entity_poly.pdbx_strand_id
1 'polypeptide(L)'
;MLQNNKKDDLLELVKNNSNNIMQIIAEKKLNPNNYHLSAEAKKRLRWMHMLYCDQRGNVSSTARKIGLSRQWLSHLKQVFERSGKDPRSLEPESKA
;
A
#
# COMPACT_ATOMS: atom_id res chain seq x y z
N MET A 1 15.54 -13.75 30.47
CA MET A 1 15.45 -13.35 29.05
C MET A 1 14.13 -13.77 28.36
N LEU A 2 13.00 -13.88 29.07
CA LEU A 2 11.73 -14.43 28.52
C LEU A 2 10.61 -13.41 28.27
N GLN A 3 10.79 -12.15 28.67
CA GLN A 3 9.74 -11.12 28.55
C GLN A 3 9.80 -10.31 27.23
N ASN A 4 10.91 -10.39 26.48
CA ASN A 4 11.08 -9.62 25.24
C ASN A 4 10.28 -10.24 24.08
N ASN A 5 10.35 -11.56 23.90
CA ASN A 5 9.65 -12.26 22.81
C ASN A 5 8.13 -12.00 22.80
N LYS A 6 7.46 -12.02 23.96
CA LYS A 6 6.01 -11.76 24.01
C LYS A 6 5.60 -10.33 23.64
N LYS A 7 6.47 -9.34 23.92
CA LYS A 7 6.22 -7.94 23.56
C LYS A 7 6.43 -7.74 22.06
N ASP A 8 7.44 -8.38 21.50
CA ASP A 8 7.73 -8.35 20.06
C ASP A 8 6.58 -9.02 19.27
N ASP A 9 6.07 -10.17 19.73
CA ASP A 9 4.92 -10.87 19.14
C ASP A 9 3.64 -10.01 19.15
N LEU A 10 3.35 -9.33 20.27
CA LEU A 10 2.19 -8.45 20.38
C LEU A 10 2.33 -7.24 19.45
N LEU A 11 3.54 -6.67 19.35
CA LEU A 11 3.83 -5.55 18.47
C LEU A 11 3.66 -5.93 17.00
N GLU A 12 4.09 -7.12 16.60
CA GLU A 12 3.85 -7.65 15.26
C GLU A 12 2.37 -7.86 14.98
N LEU A 13 1.61 -8.42 15.93
CA LEU A 13 0.18 -8.63 15.76
C LEU A 13 -0.60 -7.32 15.58
N VAL A 14 -0.27 -6.29 16.35
CA VAL A 14 -0.86 -4.95 16.20
C VAL A 14 -0.49 -4.33 14.86
N LYS A 15 0.78 -4.43 14.44
CA LYS A 15 1.23 -3.95 13.12
C LYS A 15 0.47 -4.65 12.00
N ASN A 16 0.35 -5.97 12.06
CA ASN A 16 -0.36 -6.76 11.07
C ASN A 16 -1.84 -6.39 10.99
N ASN A 17 -2.50 -6.22 12.13
CA ASN A 17 -3.88 -5.74 12.18
C ASN A 17 -4.03 -4.35 11.57
N SER A 18 -3.14 -3.41 11.90
CA SER A 18 -3.18 -2.06 11.33
C SER A 18 -3.00 -2.07 9.81
N ASN A 19 -2.08 -2.90 9.30
CA ASN A 19 -1.86 -3.08 7.86
C ASN A 19 -3.08 -3.69 7.16
N ASN A 20 -3.72 -4.69 7.79
CA ASN A 20 -4.93 -5.32 7.26
C ASN A 20 -6.10 -4.33 7.23
N ILE A 21 -6.30 -3.52 8.27
CA ILE A 21 -7.33 -2.49 8.29
C ILE A 21 -7.07 -1.46 7.18
N MET A 22 -5.84 -0.97 7.05
CA MET A 22 -5.49 -0.04 5.95
C MET A 22 -5.69 -0.66 4.57
N GLN A 23 -5.39 -1.96 4.41
CA GLN A 23 -5.62 -2.68 3.17
C GLN A 23 -7.12 -2.73 2.84
N ILE A 24 -7.96 -3.10 3.80
CA ILE A 24 -9.42 -3.15 3.64
C ILE A 24 -9.97 -1.78 3.26
N ILE A 25 -9.50 -0.71 3.91
CA ILE A 25 -9.92 0.66 3.60
C ILE A 25 -9.46 1.06 2.19
N ALA A 26 -8.22 0.73 1.82
CA ALA A 26 -7.69 1.00 0.49
C ALA A 26 -8.50 0.28 -0.59
N GLU A 27 -8.83 -1.00 -0.40
CA GLU A 27 -9.65 -1.77 -1.32
C GLU A 27 -11.06 -1.17 -1.45
N LYS A 28 -11.72 -0.86 -0.33
CA LYS A 28 -13.06 -0.24 -0.38
C LYS A 28 -13.08 1.12 -1.09
N LYS A 29 -12.03 1.93 -0.93
CA LYS A 29 -11.98 3.28 -1.49
C LYS A 29 -11.46 3.34 -2.93
N LEU A 30 -10.46 2.52 -3.25
CA LEU A 30 -9.72 2.59 -4.52
C LEU A 30 -9.97 1.38 -5.43
N ASN A 31 -10.71 0.37 -4.96
CA ASN A 31 -11.18 -0.76 -5.76
C ASN A 31 -12.71 -0.96 -5.59
N PRO A 32 -13.54 0.04 -5.97
CA PRO A 32 -15.00 -0.04 -5.79
C PRO A 32 -15.63 -1.21 -6.56
N ASN A 33 -15.01 -1.64 -7.66
CA ASN A 33 -15.48 -2.73 -8.49
C ASN A 33 -15.03 -4.12 -7.99
N ASN A 34 -14.35 -4.21 -6.83
CA ASN A 34 -13.86 -5.45 -6.23
C ASN A 34 -13.05 -6.33 -7.20
N TYR A 35 -12.22 -5.73 -8.05
CA TYR A 35 -11.32 -6.48 -8.92
C TYR A 35 -10.42 -7.40 -8.09
N HIS A 36 -10.18 -8.60 -8.58
CA HIS A 36 -9.20 -9.51 -7.98
C HIS A 36 -7.80 -8.94 -8.22
N LEU A 37 -7.08 -8.68 -7.13
CA LEU A 37 -5.73 -8.10 -7.16
C LEU A 37 -4.74 -9.07 -6.52
N SER A 38 -3.55 -9.19 -7.11
CA SER A 38 -2.44 -9.92 -6.51
C SER A 38 -2.02 -9.31 -5.17
N ALA A 39 -1.33 -10.08 -4.32
CA ALA A 39 -0.82 -9.58 -3.04
C ALA A 39 0.08 -8.34 -3.22
N GLU A 40 0.83 -8.28 -4.32
CA GLU A 40 1.70 -7.16 -4.63
C GLU A 40 0.91 -5.93 -5.09
N ALA A 41 -0.11 -6.10 -5.95
CA ALA A 41 -1.01 -5.04 -6.35
C ALA A 41 -1.78 -4.47 -5.15
N LYS A 42 -2.25 -5.33 -4.24
CA LYS A 42 -2.87 -4.95 -2.97
C LYS A 42 -1.95 -4.08 -2.12
N LYS A 43 -0.68 -4.47 -1.97
CA LYS A 43 0.33 -3.69 -1.27
C LYS A 43 0.53 -2.31 -1.90
N ARG A 44 0.62 -2.26 -3.24
CA ARG A 44 0.74 -1.02 -4.02
C ARG A 44 -0.51 -0.13 -3.88
N LEU A 45 -1.69 -0.72 -3.83
CA LEU A 45 -2.96 -0.01 -3.61
C LEU A 45 -2.99 0.65 -2.22
N ARG A 46 -2.49 -0.04 -1.20
CA ARG A 46 -2.32 0.54 0.15
C ARG A 46 -1.38 1.74 0.13
N TRP A 47 -0.30 1.69 -0.66
CA TRP A 47 0.60 2.82 -0.83
C TRP A 47 -0.07 4.01 -1.52
N MET A 48 -0.91 3.76 -2.54
CA MET A 48 -1.73 4.80 -3.15
C MET A 48 -2.72 5.40 -2.14
N HIS A 49 -3.37 4.59 -1.31
CA HIS A 49 -4.23 5.10 -0.24
C HIS A 49 -3.46 6.02 0.72
N MET A 50 -2.28 5.61 1.17
CA MET A 50 -1.44 6.44 2.05
C MET A 50 -0.97 7.73 1.36
N LEU A 51 -0.67 7.67 0.07
CA LEU A 51 -0.28 8.84 -0.71
C LEU A 51 -1.42 9.87 -0.78
N TYR A 52 -2.61 9.44 -1.19
CA TYR A 52 -3.73 10.35 -1.43
C TYR A 52 -4.48 10.76 -0.16
N CYS A 53 -4.68 9.84 0.78
CA CYS A 53 -5.46 10.09 1.99
C CYS A 53 -4.62 10.64 3.15
N ASP A 54 -3.48 10.00 3.48
CA ASP A 54 -2.70 10.43 4.64
C ASP A 54 -1.78 11.62 4.33
N GLN A 55 -1.15 11.61 3.16
CA GLN A 55 -0.05 12.52 2.83
C GLN A 55 -0.45 13.60 1.80
N ARG A 56 -1.74 13.69 1.44
CA ARG A 56 -2.30 14.71 0.53
C ARG A 56 -1.53 14.83 -0.80
N GLY A 57 -1.02 13.71 -1.32
CA GLY A 57 -0.25 13.65 -2.56
C GLY A 57 1.25 13.92 -2.42
N ASN A 58 1.79 14.11 -1.20
CA ASN A 58 3.21 14.33 -0.99
C ASN A 58 4.03 13.03 -1.16
N VAL A 59 4.49 12.79 -2.38
CA VAL A 59 5.30 11.62 -2.76
C VAL A 59 6.54 11.44 -1.88
N SER A 60 7.22 12.53 -1.47
CA SER A 60 8.47 12.42 -0.71
C SER A 60 8.21 11.92 0.71
N SER A 61 7.19 12.48 1.36
CA SER A 61 6.78 12.06 2.71
C SER A 61 6.28 10.61 2.70
N THR A 62 5.45 10.26 1.72
CA THR A 62 4.93 8.90 1.57
C THR A 62 6.03 7.88 1.29
N ALA A 63 6.96 8.19 0.39
CA ALA A 63 8.09 7.31 0.07
C ALA A 63 8.95 7.03 1.31
N ARG A 64 9.24 8.05 2.11
CA ARG A 64 9.98 7.91 3.38
C ARG A 64 9.20 7.07 4.40
N LYS A 65 7.90 7.28 4.54
CA LYS A 65 7.03 6.52 5.48
C LYS A 65 6.92 5.05 5.12
N ILE A 66 6.93 4.73 3.83
CA ILE A 66 6.77 3.35 3.33
C ILE A 66 8.12 2.65 3.14
N GLY A 67 9.22 3.40 3.06
CA GLY A 67 10.57 2.85 2.82
C GLY A 67 10.84 2.53 1.34
N LEU A 68 10.31 3.34 0.42
CA LEU A 68 10.53 3.20 -1.02
C LEU A 68 11.33 4.39 -1.57
N SER A 69 11.92 4.20 -2.75
CA SER A 69 12.50 5.34 -3.46
C SER A 69 11.39 6.27 -3.96
N ARG A 70 11.65 7.58 -3.88
CA ARG A 70 10.73 8.61 -4.38
C ARG A 70 10.42 8.41 -5.86
N GLN A 71 11.43 8.08 -6.65
CA GLN A 71 11.29 7.86 -8.10
C GLN A 71 10.34 6.71 -8.39
N TRP A 72 10.49 5.60 -7.67
CA TRP A 72 9.63 4.44 -7.84
C TRP A 72 8.17 4.73 -7.47
N LEU A 73 7.95 5.42 -6.34
CA LEU A 73 6.59 5.82 -5.95
C LEU A 73 5.98 6.84 -6.94
N SER A 74 6.80 7.75 -7.47
CA SER A 74 6.35 8.72 -8.47
C SER A 74 5.93 8.04 -9.77
N HIS A 75 6.70 7.04 -10.22
CA HIS A 75 6.35 6.23 -11.39
C HIS A 75 5.04 5.47 -11.15
N LEU A 76 4.91 4.80 -10.02
CA LEU A 76 3.70 4.05 -9.67
C LEU A 76 2.46 4.97 -9.60
N LYS A 77 2.60 6.15 -8.99
CA LYS A 77 1.56 7.19 -8.97
C LYS A 77 1.13 7.56 -10.39
N GLN A 78 2.08 7.79 -11.27
CA GLN A 78 1.81 8.19 -12.65
C GLN A 78 1.08 7.08 -13.43
N VAL A 79 1.49 5.82 -13.27
CA VAL A 79 0.79 4.66 -13.88
C VAL A 79 -0.65 4.62 -13.40
N PHE A 80 -0.87 4.75 -12.10
CA PHE A 80 -2.20 4.73 -11.50
C PHE A 80 -3.07 5.91 -11.94
N GLU A 81 -2.53 7.12 -12.06
CA GLU A 81 -3.31 8.26 -12.53
C GLU A 81 -3.64 8.17 -14.02
N ARG A 82 -2.70 7.69 -14.85
CA ARG A 82 -2.91 7.51 -16.29
C ARG A 82 -3.94 6.44 -16.61
N SER A 83 -4.08 5.41 -15.77
CA SER A 83 -5.13 4.40 -15.90
C SER A 83 -6.51 4.86 -15.41
N GLY A 84 -6.67 6.13 -15.03
CA GLY A 84 -7.91 6.62 -14.44
C GLY A 84 -8.12 6.12 -13.01
N LYS A 85 -7.03 5.82 -12.29
CA LYS A 85 -7.03 5.22 -10.94
C LYS A 85 -7.61 3.82 -10.92
N ASP A 86 -7.41 3.06 -12.01
CA ASP A 86 -7.76 1.64 -12.06
C ASP A 86 -6.77 0.85 -11.17
N PRO A 87 -7.24 0.16 -10.12
CA PRO A 87 -6.37 -0.62 -9.24
C PRO A 87 -5.65 -1.76 -9.95
N ARG A 88 -6.16 -2.26 -11.09
CA ARG A 88 -5.52 -3.31 -11.88
C ARG A 88 -4.22 -2.83 -12.54
N SER A 89 -4.06 -1.52 -12.75
CA SER A 89 -2.80 -0.98 -13.28
C SER A 89 -1.64 -1.04 -12.27
N LEU A 90 -1.92 -1.43 -11.03
CA LEU A 90 -0.90 -1.63 -10.00
C LEU A 90 -0.38 -3.07 -9.98
N GLU A 91 -0.92 -3.96 -10.81
CA GLU A 91 -0.37 -5.31 -10.97
C GLU A 91 1.11 -5.23 -11.39
N PRO A 92 1.98 -6.12 -10.86
CA PRO A 92 3.29 -6.28 -11.46
C PRO A 92 3.12 -6.69 -12.91
N GLU A 93 3.94 -6.12 -13.81
CA GLU A 93 4.02 -6.63 -15.17
C GLU A 93 4.38 -8.11 -15.07
N SER A 94 3.45 -8.96 -15.50
CA SER A 94 3.65 -10.40 -15.51
C SER A 94 4.87 -10.66 -16.37
N LYS A 95 5.94 -11.23 -15.78
CA LYS A 95 7.01 -11.87 -16.57
C LYS A 95 6.41 -13.14 -17.16
N ALA A 96 5.71 -13.00 -18.28
CA ALA A 96 5.42 -14.11 -19.18
C ALA A 96 6.69 -14.43 -19.99
#